data_AF-A0A0X3VIX6-F1
#
_entry.id   AF-A0A0X3VIX6-F1
#
_cell.length_a   1.000
_cell.length_b   1.000
_cell.length_c   1.000
_cell.angle_alpha   90.00
_cell.angle_beta   90.00
_cell.angle_gamma   90.00
#
_symmetry.space_group_name_H-M   'P 1'
#
loop_
_entity.id
_entity.type
_entity.pdbx_description
1 polymer ?
#
loop_
_entity_poly.entity_id
_entity_poly.type
_entity_poly.pdbx_seq_one_letter_code
_entity_poly.pdbx_strand_id
1 'polypeptide(L)'
;MIAQWPEGETEPVKYWISNLPADIPAKDLVRLAKSRWRIEHDYREMKTVLGLDHFEGRSFNGWHRYVTLVTAAHLFLTEQRRSPKAPARA
;
A
#
# COMPACT_ATOMS: atom_id res chain seq x y z
N MET A 1 18.80 0.42 10.60
CA MET A 1 17.85 -0.60 11.12
C MET A 1 16.83 0.10 12.01
N ILE A 2 15.57 -0.32 11.98
CA ILE A 2 14.51 0.16 12.89
C ILE A 2 14.02 -1.04 13.71
N ALA A 3 13.79 -0.85 14.99
CA ALA A 3 13.13 -1.83 15.85
C ALA A 3 11.86 -1.20 16.45
N GLN A 4 10.74 -1.93 16.42
CA GLN A 4 9.53 -1.54 17.15
C GLN A 4 9.56 -2.21 18.52
N TRP A 5 9.58 -1.39 19.55
CA TRP A 5 9.58 -1.83 20.94
C TRP A 5 8.32 -1.28 21.64
N PRO A 6 7.27 -2.10 21.84
CA PRO A 6 6.09 -1.70 22.59
C PRO A 6 6.40 -1.55 24.08
N GLU A 7 5.62 -0.73 24.77
CA GLU A 7 5.75 -0.59 26.22
C GLU A 7 5.44 -1.91 26.93
N GLY A 8 6.24 -2.27 27.94
CA GLY A 8 6.07 -3.51 28.71
C GLY A 8 6.73 -4.76 28.11
N GLU A 9 7.25 -4.69 26.89
CA GLU A 9 7.95 -5.82 26.26
C GLU A 9 9.44 -5.84 26.64
N THR A 10 10.00 -7.02 26.84
CA THR A 10 11.44 -7.20 27.14
C THR A 10 12.31 -7.22 25.88
N GLU A 11 11.70 -7.41 24.71
CA GLU A 11 12.37 -7.42 23.41
C GLU A 11 11.55 -6.73 22.29
N PRO A 12 12.18 -6.24 21.22
CA PRO A 12 11.45 -5.66 20.10
C PRO A 12 10.62 -6.68 19.32
N VAL A 13 9.39 -6.30 18.95
CA VAL A 13 8.42 -7.18 18.26
C VAL A 13 8.55 -7.18 16.74
N LYS A 14 9.21 -6.17 16.16
CA LYS A 14 9.43 -6.07 14.70
C LYS A 14 10.73 -5.35 14.38
N TYR A 15 11.38 -5.79 13.31
CA TYR A 15 12.61 -5.19 12.79
C TYR A 15 12.45 -4.83 11.32
N TRP A 16 13.02 -3.70 10.91
CA TRP A 16 13.15 -3.29 9.52
C TRP A 16 14.61 -3.00 9.20
N ILE A 17 15.07 -3.55 8.07
CA ILE A 17 16.39 -3.29 7.51
C ILE A 17 16.20 -2.40 6.29
N SER A 18 17.08 -1.41 6.14
CA SER A 18 17.02 -0.43 5.06
C SER A 18 18.43 -0.09 4.61
N ASN A 19 18.58 0.12 3.30
CA ASN A 19 19.78 0.63 2.63
C ASN A 19 19.65 2.12 2.27
N LEU A 20 18.71 2.84 2.88
CA LEU A 20 18.53 4.28 2.68
C LEU A 20 19.71 5.08 3.26
N PRO A 21 19.94 6.31 2.78
CA PRO A 21 20.98 7.19 3.32
C PRO A 21 20.89 7.36 4.84
N ALA A 22 22.04 7.45 5.50
CA ALA A 22 22.12 7.53 6.96
C ALA A 22 21.54 8.83 7.54
N ASP A 23 21.48 9.88 6.72
CA ASP A 23 20.95 11.21 7.05
C ASP A 23 19.44 11.35 6.83
N ILE A 24 18.75 10.27 6.38
CA ILE A 24 17.30 10.31 6.21
C ILE A 24 16.60 10.61 7.55
N PRO A 25 15.59 11.51 7.58
CA PRO A 25 14.88 11.80 8.81
C PRO A 25 14.21 10.54 9.38
N ALA A 26 14.37 10.31 10.69
CA ALA A 26 13.80 9.14 11.37
C ALA A 26 12.28 9.01 11.15
N LYS A 27 11.56 10.14 11.09
CA LYS A 27 10.12 10.18 10.80
C LYS A 27 9.79 9.59 9.43
N ASP A 28 10.57 9.90 8.40
CA ASP A 28 10.35 9.38 7.06
C ASP A 28 10.70 7.89 6.99
N LEU A 29 11.76 7.48 7.69
CA LEU A 29 12.15 6.08 7.81
C LEU A 29 11.05 5.23 8.49
N VAL A 30 10.47 5.72 9.60
CA VAL A 30 9.33 5.07 10.26
C VAL A 30 8.09 5.06 9.36
N ARG A 31 7.80 6.17 8.66
CA ARG A 31 6.67 6.24 7.71
C ARG A 31 6.79 5.16 6.64
N LEU A 32 7.97 4.99 6.04
CA LEU A 32 8.24 3.96 5.04
C LEU A 32 8.10 2.55 5.63
N ALA A 33 8.69 2.30 6.80
CA ALA A 33 8.59 1.01 7.47
C ALA A 33 7.13 0.60 7.80
N LYS A 34 6.28 1.57 8.12
CA LYS A 34 4.86 1.36 8.40
C LYS A 34 3.95 1.39 7.16
N SER A 35 4.48 1.70 5.98
CA SER A 35 3.69 1.78 4.74
C SER A 35 3.13 0.44 4.28
N ARG A 36 3.63 -0.69 4.80
CA ARG A 36 3.13 -2.05 4.51
C ARG A 36 1.62 -2.19 4.69
N TRP A 37 1.05 -1.57 5.71
CA TRP A 37 -0.40 -1.64 5.96
C TRP A 37 -1.21 -0.97 4.85
N ARG A 38 -0.71 0.13 4.28
CA ARG A 38 -1.34 0.78 3.12
C ARG A 38 -1.38 -0.16 1.92
N ILE A 39 -0.30 -0.89 1.66
CA ILE A 39 -0.26 -1.90 0.57
C ILE A 39 -1.34 -2.96 0.76
N GLU A 40 -1.51 -3.48 1.98
CA GLU A 40 -2.55 -4.48 2.27
C GLU A 40 -3.97 -3.93 2.05
N HIS A 41 -4.19 -2.67 2.42
CA HIS A 41 -5.45 -1.98 2.19
C HIS A 41 -5.72 -1.78 0.68
N ASP A 42 -4.75 -1.27 -0.06
CA ASP A 42 -4.84 -1.03 -1.50
C ASP A 42 -5.12 -2.35 -2.24
N TYR A 43 -4.42 -3.42 -1.85
CA TYR A 43 -4.63 -4.75 -2.43
C TYR A 43 -6.02 -5.32 -2.13
N ARG A 44 -6.56 -5.07 -0.93
CA ARG A 44 -7.95 -5.42 -0.60
C ARG A 44 -8.94 -4.68 -1.48
N GLU A 45 -8.80 -3.36 -1.62
CA GLU A 45 -9.67 -2.56 -2.49
C GLU A 45 -9.60 -3.03 -3.95
N MET A 46 -8.39 -3.26 -4.46
CA MET A 46 -8.20 -3.76 -5.82
C MET A 46 -8.90 -5.11 -6.05
N LYS A 47 -8.83 -6.04 -5.09
CA LYS A 47 -9.55 -7.32 -5.18
C LYS A 47 -11.05 -7.14 -5.05
N THR A 48 -11.51 -6.64 -3.91
CA THR A 48 -12.93 -6.70 -3.55
C THR A 48 -13.80 -5.70 -4.31
N VAL A 49 -13.24 -4.53 -4.66
CA VAL A 49 -14.00 -3.45 -5.31
C VAL A 49 -13.72 -3.41 -6.80
N LEU A 50 -12.46 -3.59 -7.20
CA LEU A 50 -12.04 -3.43 -8.61
C LEU A 50 -11.88 -4.76 -9.35
N GLY A 51 -12.06 -5.89 -8.66
CA GLY A 51 -12.12 -7.22 -9.26
C GLY A 51 -10.76 -7.79 -9.65
N LEU A 52 -9.66 -7.43 -8.98
CA LEU A 52 -8.33 -7.95 -9.32
C LEU A 52 -8.28 -9.49 -9.46
N ASP A 53 -9.11 -10.21 -8.71
CA ASP A 53 -9.25 -11.67 -8.72
C ASP A 53 -10.43 -12.20 -9.56
N HIS A 54 -11.09 -11.36 -10.37
CA HIS A 54 -12.23 -11.74 -11.22
C HIS A 54 -11.83 -12.10 -12.67
N PHE A 55 -10.53 -12.19 -13.00
CA PHE A 55 -10.10 -12.57 -14.34
C PHE A 55 -10.31 -14.06 -14.61
N GLU A 56 -11.10 -14.40 -15.64
CA GLU A 56 -11.43 -15.79 -16.01
C GLU A 56 -10.76 -16.28 -17.31
N GLY A 57 -9.95 -15.43 -17.95
CA GLY A 57 -9.23 -15.81 -19.18
C GLY A 57 -8.04 -16.74 -18.94
N ARG A 58 -7.46 -17.27 -20.03
CA ARG A 58 -6.35 -18.26 -19.96
C ARG A 58 -5.06 -17.83 -20.63
N SER A 59 -4.97 -16.59 -21.13
CA SER A 59 -3.76 -16.06 -21.75
C SER A 59 -3.05 -15.09 -20.80
N PHE A 60 -1.73 -15.19 -20.74
CA PHE A 60 -0.90 -14.25 -19.98
C PHE A 60 -1.14 -12.80 -20.43
N ASN A 61 -1.24 -12.58 -21.76
CA ASN A 61 -1.53 -11.25 -22.31
C ASN A 61 -2.90 -10.71 -21.87
N GLY A 62 -3.93 -11.56 -21.81
CA GLY A 62 -5.25 -11.18 -21.30
C GLY A 62 -5.19 -10.81 -19.82
N TRP A 63 -4.54 -11.65 -19.01
CA TRP A 63 -4.35 -11.42 -17.57
C TRP A 63 -3.57 -10.12 -17.32
N HIS A 64 -2.46 -9.91 -18.03
CA HIS A 64 -1.62 -8.73 -17.87
C HIS A 64 -2.38 -7.44 -18.19
N ARG A 65 -3.14 -7.42 -19.30
CA ARG A 65 -4.01 -6.28 -19.66
C ARG A 65 -5.06 -6.04 -18.58
N TYR A 66 -5.69 -7.09 -18.08
CA TYR A 66 -6.70 -6.99 -17.02
C TYR A 66 -6.14 -6.37 -15.74
N VAL A 67 -5.05 -6.93 -15.21
CA VAL A 67 -4.38 -6.42 -14.00
C VAL A 67 -3.94 -4.97 -14.20
N THR A 68 -3.41 -4.62 -15.37
CA THR A 68 -3.03 -3.23 -15.70
C THR A 68 -4.23 -2.29 -15.62
N LEU A 69 -5.39 -2.66 -16.18
CA LEU A 69 -6.60 -1.84 -16.11
C LEU A 69 -7.12 -1.69 -14.67
N VAL A 70 -7.11 -2.76 -13.87
CA VAL A 70 -7.49 -2.71 -12.45
C VAL A 70 -6.55 -1.78 -11.68
N THR A 71 -5.23 -1.85 -11.91
CA THR A 71 -4.25 -0.94 -11.30
C THR A 71 -4.46 0.51 -11.74
N ALA A 72 -4.76 0.76 -13.01
CA ALA A 72 -5.04 2.10 -13.51
C ALA A 72 -6.32 2.69 -12.89
N ALA A 73 -7.37 1.89 -12.73
CA ALA A 73 -8.60 2.29 -12.04
C ALA A 73 -8.33 2.62 -10.56
N HIS A 74 -7.53 1.80 -9.87
CA HIS A 74 -7.13 2.06 -8.49
C HIS A 74 -6.33 3.37 -8.34
N LEU A 75 -5.40 3.64 -9.27
CA LEU A 75 -4.65 4.90 -9.31
C LEU A 75 -5.60 6.08 -9.49
N PHE A 76 -6.53 6.00 -10.45
CA PHE A 76 -7.52 7.05 -10.69
C PHE A 76 -8.33 7.38 -9.42
N LEU A 77 -8.87 6.36 -8.73
CA LEU A 77 -9.64 6.55 -7.50
C LEU A 77 -8.78 7.12 -6.36
N THR A 78 -7.53 6.68 -6.25
CA THR A 78 -6.58 7.19 -5.26
C THR A 78 -6.30 8.67 -5.47
N GLU A 79 -6.14 9.12 -6.71
CA GLU A 79 -5.95 10.53 -7.03
C GLU A 79 -7.24 11.35 -6.77
N GLN A 80 -8.43 10.82 -7.10
CA GLN A 80 -9.69 11.48 -6.74
C GLN A 80 -9.85 11.67 -5.22
N ARG A 81 -9.37 10.72 -4.40
CA ARG A 81 -9.38 10.84 -2.93
C ARG A 81 -8.39 11.88 -2.41
N ARG A 82 -7.25 12.04 -3.08
CA ARG A 82 -6.23 13.04 -2.72
C ARG A 82 -6.64 14.47 -3.06
N SER A 83 -7.49 14.64 -4.07
CA SER A 83 -8.01 15.93 -4.52
C SER A 83 -9.52 15.87 -4.71
N PRO A 84 -10.28 15.74 -3.61
CA PRO A 84 -11.72 15.55 -3.69
C PRO A 84 -12.38 16.83 -4.22
N LYS A 85 -13.28 16.68 -5.21
CA LYS A 85 -14.02 17.81 -5.80
C LYS A 85 -15.00 18.47 -4.83
N ALA A 86 -15.43 17.74 -3.79
CA ALA A 86 -16.28 18.22 -2.72
C ALA A 86 -15.78 17.65 -1.38
N PRO A 87 -15.91 18.39 -0.27
CA PRO A 87 -15.52 17.88 1.04
C PRO A 87 -16.35 16.65 1.40
N ALA A 88 -15.73 15.71 2.11
CA ALA A 88 -16.45 14.57 2.67
C ALA A 88 -17.55 15.06 3.60
N ARG A 89 -18.74 14.46 3.50
CA ARG A 89 -19.85 14.77 4.40
C ARG A 89 -19.45 14.35 5.82
N ALA A 90 -19.53 15.29 6.76
CA ALA A 90 -19.27 15.06 8.19
C ALA A 90 -20.30 14.11 8.80
#